data_AF-A0A2S0WMT1-F1
#
_entry.id   AF-A0A2S0WMT1-F1
#
_cell.length_a   1.000
_cell.length_b   1.000
_cell.length_c   1.000
_cell.angle_alpha   90.00
_cell.angle_beta   90.00
_cell.angle_gamma   90.00
#
_symmetry.space_group_name_H-M   'P 1'
#
loop_
_entity.id
_entity.type
_entity.pdbx_description
1 polymer ?
#
loop_
_entity_poly.entity_id
_entity_poly.type
_entity_poly.pdbx_seq_one_letter_code
_entity_poly.pdbx_strand_id
1 'polypeptide(L)'
;MDFEEPGWPLIDNFFVRLAEGRKAETVRRYARVRLRLYDFLDVDDMIEWLGPDDATLLAAEREFLRDGAVWTVFGLGGVLRCLPGFLTEAQLPTSGAEARMQVSVVSRFVTDLRNRHLVPREDVHALLVARRAAMRARDRLQLEQKLRAAGPDSGLHRAIAEIDRVHERFRQQPGPQW
;
A
#
# COMPACT_ATOMS: atom_id res chain seq x y z
N MET A 1 -3.23 29.53 -17.26
CA MET A 1 -3.78 28.40 -18.03
C MET A 1 -3.75 27.25 -17.04
N ASP A 2 -4.79 27.16 -16.23
CA ASP A 2 -4.89 26.19 -15.13
C ASP A 2 -5.17 24.84 -15.77
N PHE A 3 -4.18 23.95 -15.75
CA PHE A 3 -4.44 22.54 -15.99
C PHE A 3 -5.23 22.07 -14.77
N GLU A 4 -6.51 21.78 -14.97
CA GLU A 4 -7.29 20.95 -14.05
C GLU A 4 -6.55 19.61 -13.93
N GLU A 5 -5.62 19.52 -12.96
CA GLU A 5 -4.92 18.28 -12.65
C GLU A 5 -5.98 17.24 -12.26
N PRO A 6 -6.04 16.09 -12.96
CA PRO A 6 -7.07 15.10 -12.72
C PRO A 6 -6.91 14.55 -11.30
N GLY A 7 -7.94 14.75 -10.49
CA GLY A 7 -8.34 13.78 -9.49
C GLY A 7 -7.57 13.69 -8.17
N TRP A 8 -6.36 14.25 -8.04
CA TRP A 8 -5.63 14.10 -6.79
C TRP A 8 -5.97 15.04 -5.61
N PRO A 9 -6.99 15.94 -5.59
CA PRO A 9 -7.12 16.92 -4.51
C PRO A 9 -7.10 16.32 -3.10
N LEU A 10 -7.72 15.14 -2.88
CA LEU A 10 -7.73 14.54 -1.55
C LEU A 10 -6.36 14.01 -1.12
N ILE A 11 -5.61 13.42 -2.05
CA ILE A 11 -4.25 12.91 -1.78
C ILE A 11 -3.29 14.08 -1.60
N ASP A 12 -3.35 15.06 -2.49
CA ASP A 12 -2.51 16.26 -2.44
C ASP A 12 -2.75 17.06 -1.17
N ASN A 13 -4.02 17.32 -0.85
CA ASN A 13 -4.36 18.03 0.38
C ASN A 13 -3.89 17.25 1.62
N PHE A 14 -3.93 15.91 1.59
CA PHE A 14 -3.35 15.11 2.67
C PHE A 14 -1.83 15.30 2.77
N PHE A 15 -1.09 15.26 1.67
CA PHE A 15 0.35 15.48 1.70
C PHE A 15 0.75 16.89 2.14
N VAL A 16 -0.03 17.91 1.74
CA VAL A 16 0.14 19.29 2.22
C VAL A 16 0.00 19.33 3.75
N ARG A 17 -1.12 18.84 4.30
CA ARG A 17 -1.34 18.78 5.75
C ARG A 17 -0.28 17.95 6.48
N LEU A 18 0.15 16.85 5.88
CA LEU A 18 1.17 15.97 6.46
C LEU A 18 2.53 16.69 6.57
N ALA A 19 2.84 17.58 5.63
CA ALA A 19 4.08 18.35 5.55
C ALA A 19 4.09 19.60 6.46
N GLU A 20 2.92 20.11 6.88
CA GLU A 20 2.81 21.29 7.73
C GLU A 20 3.66 21.16 9.02
N GLY A 21 4.46 22.19 9.30
CA GLY A 21 5.34 22.24 10.48
C GLY A 21 6.48 21.22 10.51
N ARG A 22 6.74 20.50 9.40
CA ARG A 22 7.82 19.50 9.32
C ARG A 22 9.12 20.10 8.80
N LYS A 23 10.24 19.48 9.19
CA LYS A 23 11.57 19.81 8.65
C LYS A 23 11.63 19.49 7.16
N ALA A 24 12.37 20.28 6.39
CA ALA A 24 12.51 20.13 4.93
C ALA A 24 12.91 18.71 4.50
N GLU A 25 13.77 18.03 5.27
CA GLU A 25 14.15 16.65 4.98
C GLU A 25 12.96 15.68 5.06
N THR A 26 12.08 15.83 6.05
CA THR A 26 10.88 15.01 6.19
C THR A 26 9.88 15.31 5.07
N VAL A 27 9.74 16.59 4.68
CA VAL A 27 8.90 16.98 3.54
C VAL A 27 9.38 16.31 2.25
N ARG A 28 10.70 16.27 2.00
CA ARG A 28 11.26 15.55 0.85
C ARG A 28 10.96 14.05 0.87
N ARG A 29 10.96 13.42 2.06
CA ARG A 29 10.58 12.01 2.22
C ARG A 29 9.10 11.78 1.88
N TYR A 30 8.21 12.68 2.32
CA TYR A 30 6.79 12.61 1.97
C TYR A 30 6.55 12.81 0.48
N ALA A 31 7.23 13.78 -0.15
CA ALA A 31 7.14 13.99 -1.60
C ALA A 31 7.55 12.74 -2.39
N ARG A 32 8.60 12.03 -1.97
CA ARG A 32 8.97 10.74 -2.60
C ARG A 32 7.89 9.68 -2.47
N VAL A 33 7.23 9.56 -1.31
CA VAL A 33 6.12 8.62 -1.15
C VAL A 33 4.94 8.99 -2.04
N ARG A 34 4.63 10.29 -2.18
CA ARG A 34 3.58 10.78 -3.08
C ARG A 34 3.87 10.39 -4.53
N LEU A 35 5.09 10.68 -5.02
CA LEU A 35 5.49 10.33 -6.38
C LEU A 35 5.42 8.82 -6.64
N ARG A 36 5.89 7.99 -5.70
CA ARG A 36 5.77 6.53 -5.82
C ARG A 36 4.32 6.06 -5.83
N LEU A 37 3.44 6.71 -5.07
CA LEU A 37 2.01 6.36 -5.07
C LEU A 37 1.38 6.68 -6.43
N TYR A 38 1.71 7.81 -7.04
CA TYR A 38 1.19 8.17 -8.37
C TYR A 38 1.71 7.24 -9.43
N ASP A 39 3.03 7.01 -9.47
CA ASP A 39 3.63 6.06 -10.38
C ASP A 39 3.01 4.65 -10.26
N PHE A 40 2.82 4.16 -9.04
CA PHE A 40 2.10 2.91 -8.78
C PHE A 40 0.69 2.93 -9.39
N LEU A 41 -0.11 3.97 -9.09
CA LEU A 41 -1.50 4.05 -9.56
C LEU A 41 -1.61 4.27 -11.08
N ASP A 42 -0.62 4.86 -11.73
CA ASP A 42 -0.66 5.19 -13.15
C ASP A 42 -0.04 4.10 -14.03
N VAL A 43 0.89 3.29 -13.50
CA VAL A 43 1.70 2.36 -14.31
C VAL A 43 1.44 0.90 -13.99
N ASP A 44 1.24 0.53 -12.72
CA ASP A 44 1.17 -0.89 -12.35
C ASP A 44 -0.13 -1.55 -12.83
N ASP A 45 -0.06 -2.88 -12.98
CA ASP A 45 -1.22 -3.72 -13.24
C ASP A 45 -2.08 -3.85 -11.99
N MET A 46 -3.36 -3.49 -12.13
CA MET A 46 -4.32 -3.42 -11.02
C MET A 46 -5.26 -4.61 -10.97
N ILE A 47 -5.06 -5.64 -11.81
CA ILE A 47 -5.97 -6.80 -11.91
C ILE A 47 -6.20 -7.51 -10.58
N GLU A 48 -5.18 -7.65 -9.75
CA GLU A 48 -5.28 -8.29 -8.42
C GLU A 48 -6.17 -7.47 -7.45
N TRP A 49 -6.19 -6.15 -7.60
CA TRP A 49 -6.79 -5.22 -6.62
C TRP A 49 -8.17 -4.73 -7.04
N LEU A 50 -8.40 -4.55 -8.34
CA LEU A 50 -9.66 -4.07 -8.90
C LEU A 50 -10.51 -5.21 -9.47
N GLY A 51 -9.89 -6.33 -9.84
CA GLY A 51 -10.53 -7.41 -10.60
C GLY A 51 -10.38 -7.22 -12.12
N PRO A 52 -10.66 -8.27 -12.91
CA PRO A 52 -10.40 -8.28 -14.35
C PRO A 52 -11.21 -7.25 -15.13
N ASP A 53 -12.49 -7.06 -14.79
CA ASP A 53 -13.37 -6.14 -15.50
C ASP A 53 -12.95 -4.68 -15.28
N ASP A 54 -12.77 -4.27 -14.01
CA ASP A 54 -12.31 -2.94 -13.66
C ASP A 54 -10.88 -2.68 -14.19
N ALA A 55 -9.98 -3.67 -14.17
CA ALA A 55 -8.64 -3.52 -14.73
C ALA A 55 -8.65 -3.35 -16.25
N THR A 56 -9.57 -4.02 -16.95
CA THR A 56 -9.78 -3.83 -18.39
C THR A 56 -10.28 -2.42 -18.69
N LEU A 57 -11.24 -1.92 -17.92
CA LEU A 57 -11.72 -0.54 -18.03
C LEU A 57 -10.60 0.47 -17.76
N LEU A 58 -9.77 0.23 -16.74
CA LEU A 58 -8.62 1.08 -16.43
C LEU A 58 -7.59 1.10 -17.57
N ALA A 59 -7.30 -0.07 -18.14
CA ALA A 59 -6.36 -0.19 -19.26
C ALA A 59 -6.84 0.62 -20.46
N ALA A 60 -8.14 0.55 -20.78
CA ALA A 60 -8.74 1.36 -21.84
C ALA A 60 -8.68 2.86 -21.53
N GLU A 61 -8.97 3.29 -20.30
CA GLU A 61 -8.86 4.71 -19.92
C GLU A 61 -7.42 5.23 -20.07
N ARG A 62 -6.43 4.43 -19.67
CA ARG A 62 -5.01 4.78 -19.75
C ARG A 62 -4.51 5.01 -21.19
N GLU A 63 -5.23 4.52 -22.21
CA GLU A 63 -4.94 4.84 -23.61
C GLU A 63 -5.23 6.32 -23.94
N PHE A 64 -6.15 6.96 -23.21
CA PHE A 64 -6.55 8.36 -23.40
C PHE A 64 -5.96 9.29 -22.34
N LEU A 65 -6.01 8.88 -21.07
CA LEU A 65 -5.52 9.63 -19.93
C LEU A 65 -4.73 8.69 -19.02
N ARG A 66 -3.40 8.72 -19.13
CA ARG A 66 -2.54 7.88 -18.31
C ARG A 66 -2.51 8.35 -16.85
N ASP A 67 -2.22 9.63 -16.65
CA ASP A 67 -1.99 10.19 -15.32
C ASP A 67 -3.34 10.45 -14.64
N GLY A 68 -3.55 9.85 -13.46
CA GLY A 68 -4.80 10.01 -12.72
C GLY A 68 -5.94 9.10 -13.16
N ALA A 69 -5.70 8.16 -14.08
CA ALA A 69 -6.74 7.28 -14.63
C ALA A 69 -7.56 6.56 -13.54
N VAL A 70 -6.87 6.00 -12.53
CA VAL A 70 -7.52 5.30 -11.41
C VAL A 70 -8.48 6.23 -10.67
N TRP A 71 -8.08 7.47 -10.43
CA TRP A 71 -8.94 8.43 -9.76
C TRP A 71 -10.12 8.82 -10.65
N THR A 72 -9.86 9.14 -11.91
CA THR A 72 -10.90 9.59 -12.85
C THR A 72 -12.01 8.55 -13.00
N VAL A 73 -11.65 7.27 -13.08
CA VAL A 73 -12.62 6.19 -13.31
C VAL A 73 -13.27 5.71 -12.00
N PHE A 74 -12.48 5.51 -10.94
CA PHE A 74 -12.94 4.81 -9.73
C PHE A 74 -12.95 5.69 -8.48
N GLY A 75 -12.49 6.93 -8.58
CA GLY A 75 -12.40 7.86 -7.46
C GLY A 75 -11.59 7.32 -6.28
N LEU A 76 -11.98 7.76 -5.09
CA LEU A 76 -11.33 7.36 -3.83
C LEU A 76 -11.46 5.85 -3.57
N GLY A 77 -12.59 5.25 -3.89
CA GLY A 77 -12.83 3.81 -3.72
C GLY A 77 -11.82 2.96 -4.47
N GLY A 78 -11.53 3.30 -5.73
CA GLY A 78 -10.47 2.66 -6.52
C GLY A 78 -9.10 2.79 -5.87
N VAL A 79 -8.71 4.00 -5.47
CA VAL A 79 -7.42 4.23 -4.78
C VAL A 79 -7.32 3.36 -3.52
N LEU A 80 -8.36 3.34 -2.68
CA LEU A 80 -8.39 2.54 -1.45
C LEU A 80 -8.25 1.04 -1.73
N ARG A 81 -8.87 0.53 -2.82
CA ARG A 81 -8.73 -0.87 -3.26
C ARG A 81 -7.30 -1.20 -3.69
N CYS A 82 -6.58 -0.26 -4.29
CA CYS A 82 -5.21 -0.45 -4.78
C CYS A 82 -4.13 -0.28 -3.69
N LEU A 83 -4.40 0.44 -2.58
CA LEU A 83 -3.41 0.67 -1.51
C LEU A 83 -2.76 -0.59 -0.92
N PRO A 84 -3.44 -1.75 -0.77
CA PRO A 84 -2.77 -2.99 -0.37
C PRO A 84 -1.63 -3.40 -1.31
N GLY A 85 -1.79 -3.20 -2.63
CA GLY A 85 -0.75 -3.45 -3.63
C GLY A 85 0.49 -2.58 -3.43
N PHE A 86 0.28 -1.30 -3.14
CA PHE A 86 1.35 -0.35 -2.84
C PHE A 86 2.13 -0.68 -1.55
N LEU A 87 1.64 -1.61 -0.74
CA LEU A 87 2.24 -2.07 0.52
C LEU A 87 2.84 -3.48 0.41
N THR A 88 2.78 -4.10 -0.77
CA THR A 88 3.44 -5.39 -1.05
C THR A 88 4.96 -5.23 -0.98
N GLU A 89 5.68 -6.35 -0.82
CA GLU A 89 7.15 -6.31 -0.73
C GLU A 89 7.80 -5.75 -2.00
N ALA A 90 7.27 -6.13 -3.17
CA ALA A 90 7.77 -5.68 -4.47
C ALA A 90 7.69 -4.16 -4.64
N GLN A 91 6.71 -3.52 -3.99
CA GLN A 91 6.45 -2.07 -4.09
C GLN A 91 7.10 -1.25 -2.96
N LEU A 92 7.68 -1.92 -1.95
CA LEU A 92 8.35 -1.22 -0.86
C LEU A 92 9.81 -0.87 -1.25
N PRO A 93 10.28 0.33 -0.90
CA PRO A 93 11.69 0.69 -1.06
C PRO A 93 12.64 -0.28 -0.35
N THR A 94 13.77 -0.60 -1.00
CA THR A 94 14.81 -1.45 -0.43
C THR A 94 15.40 -0.90 0.87
N SER A 95 15.45 0.43 1.01
CA SER A 95 15.81 1.08 2.25
C SER A 95 14.70 0.92 3.29
N GLY A 96 15.00 0.20 4.38
CA GLY A 96 14.02 -0.02 5.46
C GLY A 96 13.49 1.27 6.10
N ALA A 97 14.26 2.37 6.08
CA ALA A 97 13.79 3.67 6.56
C ALA A 97 12.73 4.27 5.61
N GLU A 98 12.91 4.14 4.30
CA GLU A 98 11.96 4.60 3.29
C GLU A 98 10.72 3.68 3.23
N ALA A 99 10.89 2.37 3.37
CA ALA A 99 9.77 1.43 3.49
C ALA A 99 8.87 1.75 4.70
N ARG A 100 9.47 1.97 5.88
CA ARG A 100 8.71 2.40 7.07
C ARG A 100 8.02 3.74 6.86
N MET A 101 8.65 4.66 6.13
CA MET A 101 8.03 5.94 5.79
C MET A 101 6.79 5.73 4.92
N GLN A 102 6.88 4.93 3.86
CA GLN A 102 5.76 4.59 2.97
C GLN A 102 4.58 3.99 3.75
N VAL A 103 4.84 2.94 4.55
CA VAL A 103 3.81 2.30 5.38
C VAL A 103 3.19 3.28 6.39
N SER A 104 4.01 4.13 7.00
CA SER A 104 3.53 5.15 7.95
C SER A 104 2.68 6.22 7.27
N VAL A 105 3.03 6.65 6.06
CA VAL A 105 2.25 7.64 5.29
C VAL A 105 0.89 7.05 4.93
N VAL A 106 0.85 5.83 4.39
CA VAL A 106 -0.42 5.16 4.04
C VAL A 106 -1.28 4.93 5.28
N SER A 107 -0.69 4.48 6.40
CA SER A 107 -1.41 4.34 7.68
C SER A 107 -2.04 5.65 8.16
N ARG A 108 -1.33 6.78 7.99
CA ARG A 108 -1.84 8.11 8.34
C ARG A 108 -2.92 8.56 7.36
N PHE A 109 -2.77 8.27 6.07
CA PHE A 109 -3.76 8.62 5.05
C PHE A 109 -5.11 7.97 5.34
N VAL A 110 -5.14 6.64 5.53
CA VAL A 110 -6.40 5.94 5.85
C VAL A 110 -7.00 6.39 7.19
N THR A 111 -6.15 6.78 8.15
CA THR A 111 -6.61 7.32 9.44
C THR A 111 -7.20 8.73 9.28
N ASP A 112 -6.57 9.59 8.47
CA ASP A 112 -7.06 10.95 8.16
C ASP A 112 -8.41 10.90 7.46
N LEU A 113 -8.53 10.07 6.41
CA LEU A 113 -9.78 9.86 5.70
C LEU A 113 -10.92 9.42 6.63
N ARG A 114 -10.63 8.47 7.52
CA ARG A 114 -11.60 7.99 8.52
C ARG A 114 -11.99 9.09 9.50
N ASN A 115 -11.01 9.76 10.09
CA ASN A 115 -11.25 10.75 11.14
C ASN A 115 -11.97 11.99 10.61
N ARG A 116 -11.80 12.32 9.33
CA ARG A 116 -12.47 13.44 8.66
C ARG A 116 -13.78 13.04 7.97
N HIS A 117 -14.21 11.78 8.10
CA HIS A 117 -15.43 11.23 7.48
C HIS A 117 -15.49 11.46 5.95
N LEU A 118 -14.35 11.31 5.27
CA LEU A 118 -14.22 11.58 3.83
C LEU A 118 -14.45 10.35 2.94
N VAL A 119 -14.85 9.23 3.53
CA VAL A 119 -15.06 7.96 2.83
C VAL A 119 -16.57 7.71 2.74
N PRO A 120 -17.14 7.62 1.53
CA PRO A 120 -18.51 7.21 1.33
C PRO A 120 -18.80 5.84 1.95
N ARG A 121 -20.08 5.55 2.23
CA ARG A 121 -20.47 4.32 2.94
C ARG A 121 -20.08 3.06 2.16
N GLU A 122 -20.21 3.12 0.84
CA GLU A 122 -19.86 2.09 -0.13
C GLU A 122 -18.36 1.73 -0.10
N ASP A 123 -17.49 2.68 0.23
CA ASP A 123 -16.03 2.51 0.23
C ASP A 123 -15.45 2.13 1.61
N VAL A 124 -16.29 2.02 2.65
CA VAL A 124 -15.84 1.68 4.00
C VAL A 124 -15.11 0.33 4.03
N HIS A 125 -15.55 -0.65 3.24
CA HIS A 125 -14.86 -1.93 3.14
C HIS A 125 -13.43 -1.76 2.61
N ALA A 126 -13.26 -1.02 1.51
CA ALA A 126 -11.96 -0.75 0.90
C ALA A 126 -11.03 -0.03 1.89
N LEU A 127 -11.55 0.96 2.62
CA LEU A 127 -10.82 1.65 3.70
C LEU A 127 -10.31 0.66 4.79
N LEU A 128 -11.17 -0.26 5.24
CA LEU A 128 -10.81 -1.25 6.25
C LEU A 128 -9.78 -2.27 5.74
N VAL A 129 -9.83 -2.63 4.46
CA VAL A 129 -8.83 -3.49 3.82
C VAL A 129 -7.49 -2.78 3.72
N ALA A 130 -7.46 -1.54 3.21
CA ALA A 130 -6.25 -0.71 3.13
C ALA A 130 -5.60 -0.51 4.52
N ARG A 131 -6.42 -0.24 5.55
CA ARG A 131 -5.94 -0.12 6.93
C ARG A 131 -5.31 -1.43 7.45
N ARG A 132 -5.93 -2.58 7.16
CA ARG A 132 -5.39 -3.90 7.54
C ARG A 132 -4.08 -4.19 6.81
N ALA A 133 -3.99 -3.88 5.52
CA ALA A 133 -2.75 -4.02 4.76
C ALA A 133 -1.62 -3.17 5.37
N ALA A 134 -1.89 -1.92 5.75
CA ALA A 134 -0.90 -1.04 6.37
C ALA A 134 -0.41 -1.56 7.73
N MET A 135 -1.31 -2.14 8.54
CA MET A 135 -0.92 -2.80 9.80
C MET A 135 -0.03 -4.02 9.54
N ARG A 136 -0.41 -4.91 8.61
CA ARG A 136 0.39 -6.09 8.25
C ARG A 136 1.78 -5.71 7.74
N ALA A 137 1.86 -4.73 6.84
CA ALA A 137 3.13 -4.25 6.30
C ALA A 137 4.03 -3.68 7.40
N ARG A 138 3.46 -2.96 8.37
CA ARG A 138 4.22 -2.44 9.53
C ARG A 138 4.75 -3.56 10.41
N ASP A 139 3.90 -4.51 10.76
CA ASP A 139 4.26 -5.61 11.65
C ASP A 139 5.35 -6.50 11.01
N ARG A 140 5.26 -6.71 9.70
CA ARG A 140 6.33 -7.35 8.90
C ARG A 140 7.66 -6.60 9.00
N LEU A 141 7.67 -5.29 8.71
CA LEU A 141 8.91 -4.49 8.79
C LEU A 141 9.53 -4.47 10.19
N GLN A 142 8.70 -4.52 11.24
CA GLN A 142 9.18 -4.64 12.62
C GLN A 142 9.81 -6.01 12.89
N LEU A 143 9.21 -7.08 12.39
CA LEU A 143 9.77 -8.43 12.50
C LEU A 143 11.11 -8.53 11.78
N GLU A 144 11.20 -8.05 10.54
CA GLU A 144 12.46 -8.01 9.77
C GLU A 144 13.55 -7.22 10.52
N GLN A 145 13.20 -6.09 11.13
CA GLN A 145 14.14 -5.32 11.92
C GLN A 145 14.63 -6.10 13.14
N LYS A 146 13.74 -6.80 13.85
CA LYS A 146 14.11 -7.64 15.00
C LYS A 146 15.02 -8.80 14.58
N LEU A 147 14.72 -9.45 13.45
CA LEU A 147 15.55 -10.50 12.89
C LEU A 147 16.95 -9.99 12.56
N ARG A 148 17.05 -8.85 11.84
CA ARG A 148 18.34 -8.23 11.53
C ARG A 148 19.14 -7.87 12.79
N ALA A 149 18.49 -7.38 13.84
CA ALA A 149 19.14 -7.02 15.09
C ALA A 149 19.59 -8.24 15.91
N ALA A 150 18.88 -9.36 15.82
CA ALA A 150 19.15 -10.56 16.60
C ALA A 150 20.33 -11.39 16.05
N GLY A 151 20.79 -11.11 14.82
CA GLY A 151 21.82 -11.90 14.14
C GLY A 151 21.31 -13.29 13.68
N PRO A 152 22.00 -13.93 12.72
CA PRO A 152 21.56 -15.18 12.10
C PRO A 152 21.43 -16.37 13.07
N ASP A 153 22.17 -16.37 14.18
CA ASP A 153 22.19 -17.47 15.16
C ASP A 153 21.13 -17.34 16.28
N SER A 154 20.31 -16.29 16.24
CA SER A 154 19.27 -16.08 17.24
C SER A 154 18.18 -17.15 17.21
N GLY A 155 17.65 -17.48 18.39
CA GLY A 155 16.51 -18.39 18.53
C GLY A 155 15.27 -17.97 17.75
N LEU A 156 15.16 -16.68 17.36
CA LEU A 156 14.07 -16.15 16.56
C LEU A 156 14.11 -16.66 15.10
N HIS A 157 15.29 -16.75 14.48
CA HIS A 157 15.43 -17.34 13.14
C HIS A 157 15.13 -18.84 13.15
N ARG A 158 15.56 -19.55 14.20
CA ARG A 158 15.24 -20.96 14.40
C ARG A 158 13.73 -21.19 14.58
N ALA A 159 13.05 -20.35 15.37
CA ALA A 159 11.61 -20.46 15.59
C ALA A 159 10.80 -20.19 14.32
N ILE A 160 11.18 -19.20 13.48
CA ILE A 160 10.50 -18.94 12.20
C ILE A 160 10.73 -20.10 11.22
N ALA A 161 11.97 -20.58 11.08
CA ALA A 161 12.26 -21.74 10.23
C ALA A 161 11.50 -22.99 10.68
N GLU A 162 11.23 -23.14 11.97
CA GLU A 162 10.43 -24.23 12.52
C GLU A 162 8.94 -24.06 12.21
N ILE A 163 8.40 -22.84 12.33
CA ILE A 163 7.02 -22.52 11.92
C ILE A 163 6.82 -22.77 10.42
N ASP A 164 7.76 -22.33 9.58
CA ASP A 164 7.67 -22.54 8.13
C ASP A 164 7.75 -24.03 7.78
N ARG A 165 8.63 -24.80 8.43
CA ARG A 165 8.65 -26.28 8.28
C ARG A 165 7.35 -26.94 8.71
N VAL A 166 6.75 -26.48 9.80
CA VAL A 166 5.49 -27.00 10.31
C VAL A 166 4.36 -26.68 9.33
N HIS A 167 4.27 -25.46 8.83
CA HIS A 167 3.31 -25.08 7.78
C HIS A 167 3.52 -25.86 6.48
N GLU A 168 4.76 -26.11 6.08
CA GLU A 168 5.07 -26.92 4.89
C GLU A 168 4.61 -28.37 5.05
N ARG A 169 4.74 -28.95 6.25
CA ARG A 169 4.17 -30.28 6.57
C ARG A 169 2.64 -30.28 6.48
N PHE A 170 1.98 -29.20 6.89
CA PHE A 170 0.52 -29.09 6.80
C PHE A 170 0.01 -28.78 5.38
N ARG A 171 0.87 -28.35 4.46
CA ARG A 171 0.54 -28.22 3.02
C ARG A 171 0.71 -29.51 2.22
N GLN A 172 1.40 -30.53 2.76
CA GLN A 172 1.44 -31.84 2.13
C GLN A 172 0.03 -32.45 2.22
N GLN A 173 -0.54 -32.75 1.04
CA GLN A 173 -1.91 -33.23 0.83
C GLN A 173 -2.25 -34.44 1.72
N PRO A 174 -3.55 -34.64 2.08
CA PRO A 174 -3.97 -35.87 2.73
C PRO A 174 -3.49 -37.05 1.87
N GLY A 175 -2.79 -37.99 2.49
CA GLY A 175 -2.32 -39.21 1.82
C GLY A 175 -3.45 -39.93 1.09
N PRO A 176 -3.13 -40.80 0.12
CA PRO A 176 -4.13 -41.45 -0.72
C PRO A 176 -5.21 -42.07 0.16
N GLN A 177 -6.45 -41.59 -0.05
CA GLN A 177 -7.63 -42.15 0.58
C GLN A 177 -7.72 -43.61 0.12
N TRP A 178 -7.57 -44.54 1.07
CA TRP A 178 -7.84 -45.96 0.86
C TRP A 178 -9.34 -46.22 0.83
#